data_AF-A4YXT6-F1
#
_entry.id   AF-A4YXT6-F1
#
_cell.length_a   1.000
_cell.length_b   1.000
_cell.length_c   1.000
_cell.angle_alpha   90.00
_cell.angle_beta   90.00
_cell.angle_gamma   90.00
#
_symmetry.space_group_name_H-M   'P 1'
#
loop_
_entity.id
_entity.type
_entity.pdbx_description
1 polymer ?
#
loop_
_entity_poly.entity_id
_entity_poly.type
_entity_poly.pdbx_seq_one_letter_code
_entity_poly.pdbx_strand_id
1 'polypeptide(L)'
;MTDNGNRACDTLARDKLAPHRSRVFTGARRWLWENYTDPDDANAEATRRGQPRASRQLWHLGRKIMEVDAFVRAHRDRDIREAHPELVFLRLNGTSLPSKKTEQGARLRRDLLVAAGFSDIDDWLTRARRGTGAKPDDVLDACAVALAARDCAGCAPEGEPLRDDYHVPMQIWF
;
A
#
# COMPACT_ATOMS: atom_id res chain seq x y z
N MET A 1 -1.01 -10.29 8.20
CA MET A 1 0.46 -10.40 8.25
C MET A 1 0.86 -11.83 8.57
N THR A 2 1.85 -12.38 7.88
CA THR A 2 2.46 -13.68 8.21
C THR A 2 3.54 -13.53 9.29
N ASP A 3 3.73 -14.53 10.14
CA ASP A 3 4.77 -14.53 11.19
C ASP A 3 6.22 -14.47 10.67
N ASN A 4 6.47 -14.93 9.44
CA ASN A 4 7.78 -14.84 8.79
C ASN A 4 7.97 -13.55 7.96
N GLY A 5 6.92 -12.73 7.83
CA GLY A 5 6.93 -11.48 7.07
C GLY A 5 6.90 -11.63 5.54
N ASN A 6 6.70 -12.85 5.04
CA ASN A 6 6.61 -13.13 3.61
C ASN A 6 5.15 -13.27 3.19
N ARG A 7 4.62 -12.24 2.52
CA ARG A 7 3.28 -12.27 1.93
C ARG A 7 3.39 -12.43 0.42
N ALA A 8 2.66 -13.39 -0.14
CA ALA A 8 2.63 -13.63 -1.60
C ALA A 8 2.16 -12.39 -2.37
N CYS A 9 1.18 -11.65 -1.83
CA CYS A 9 0.70 -10.40 -2.42
C CYS A 9 1.80 -9.35 -2.55
N ASP A 10 2.69 -9.21 -1.56
CA ASP A 10 3.77 -8.23 -1.59
C ASP A 10 4.81 -8.60 -2.67
N THR A 11 5.17 -9.88 -2.78
CA THR A 11 6.09 -10.37 -3.81
C THR A 11 5.53 -10.13 -5.21
N LEU A 12 4.27 -10.51 -5.45
CA LEU A 12 3.60 -10.32 -6.74
C LEU A 12 3.45 -8.83 -7.07
N ALA A 13 3.12 -7.99 -6.10
CA ALA A 13 3.05 -6.54 -6.28
C ALA A 13 4.41 -5.95 -6.66
N ARG A 14 5.50 -6.41 -6.03
CA ARG A 14 6.87 -6.00 -6.36
C ARG A 14 7.27 -6.43 -7.77
N ASP A 15 6.88 -7.61 -8.21
CA ASP A 15 7.15 -8.09 -9.56
C ASP A 15 6.43 -7.26 -10.61
N LYS A 16 5.14 -6.95 -10.39
CA LYS A 16 4.36 -6.06 -11.26
C LYS A 16 4.98 -4.65 -11.34
N LEU A 17 5.53 -4.13 -10.24
CA LEU A 17 6.13 -2.80 -10.18
C LEU A 17 7.61 -2.74 -10.57
N ALA A 18 8.21 -3.82 -11.09
CA ALA A 18 9.61 -3.78 -11.53
C ALA A 18 9.83 -2.70 -12.61
N PRO A 19 10.93 -1.91 -12.55
CA PRO A 19 12.07 -2.03 -11.63
C PRO A 19 11.88 -1.33 -10.27
N HIS A 20 10.76 -0.64 -10.03
CA HIS A 20 10.47 0.15 -8.82
C HIS A 20 9.94 -0.68 -7.64
N ARG A 21 10.60 -1.82 -7.38
CA ARG A 21 10.20 -2.81 -6.36
C ARG A 21 10.09 -2.22 -4.95
N SER A 22 10.89 -1.21 -4.63
CA SER A 22 10.90 -0.53 -3.31
C SER A 22 9.62 0.24 -2.98
N ARG A 23 8.69 0.41 -3.94
CA ARG A 23 7.38 1.04 -3.69
C ARG A 23 6.45 0.17 -2.82
N VAL A 24 6.71 -1.13 -2.73
CA VAL A 24 5.98 -2.06 -1.87
C VAL A 24 6.91 -2.52 -0.75
N PHE A 25 6.54 -2.21 0.49
CA PHE A 25 7.27 -2.65 1.68
C PHE A 25 6.95 -4.10 2.01
N THR A 26 7.96 -4.88 2.39
CA THR A 26 7.85 -6.29 2.78
C THR A 26 8.36 -6.48 4.20
N GLY A 27 8.07 -7.63 4.80
CA GLY A 27 8.63 -8.00 6.12
C GLY A 27 7.83 -7.48 7.30
N ALA A 28 6.61 -6.98 7.10
CA ALA A 28 5.71 -6.59 8.19
C ALA A 28 5.28 -7.83 8.98
N ARG A 29 5.52 -7.82 10.29
CA ARG A 29 5.20 -8.89 11.24
C ARG A 29 4.74 -8.26 12.54
N ARG A 30 3.67 -8.77 13.15
CA ARG A 30 3.09 -8.20 14.37
C ARG A 30 4.09 -8.14 15.52
N TRP A 31 4.85 -9.22 15.71
CA TRP A 31 5.82 -9.34 16.80
C TRP A 31 6.89 -8.23 16.82
N LEU A 32 7.19 -7.62 15.66
CA LEU A 32 8.16 -6.51 15.59
C LEU A 32 7.74 -5.35 16.49
N TRP A 33 6.46 -5.01 16.50
CA TRP A 33 5.94 -3.86 17.25
C TRP A 33 5.26 -4.27 18.57
N GLU A 34 4.87 -5.54 18.71
CA GLU A 34 4.35 -6.06 19.97
C GLU A 34 5.46 -6.28 21.00
N ASN A 35 6.66 -6.70 20.55
CA ASN A 35 7.73 -7.12 21.44
C ASN A 35 8.90 -6.13 21.55
N TYR A 36 8.96 -5.14 20.65
CA TYR A 36 10.08 -4.22 20.58
C TYR A 36 9.61 -2.78 20.37
N THR A 37 10.30 -1.84 21.01
CA THR A 37 10.11 -0.39 20.82
C THR A 37 11.22 0.24 19.99
N ASP A 38 12.34 -0.47 19.82
CA ASP A 38 13.50 -0.03 19.05
C ASP A 38 13.67 -0.87 17.75
N PRO A 39 13.87 -0.24 16.59
CA PRO A 39 14.01 -0.95 15.31
C PRO A 39 15.28 -1.78 15.18
N ASP A 40 16.36 -1.42 15.87
CA ASP A 40 17.63 -2.13 15.79
C ASP A 40 17.56 -3.42 16.60
N ASP A 41 16.97 -3.40 17.80
CA ASP A 41 16.71 -4.59 18.60
C ASP A 41 15.77 -5.58 17.88
N ALA A 42 14.68 -5.06 17.30
CA ALA A 42 13.74 -5.87 16.52
C ALA A 42 14.43 -6.53 15.31
N ASN A 43 15.35 -5.81 14.66
CA ASN A 43 16.09 -6.32 13.51
C ASN A 43 17.20 -7.31 13.90
N ALA A 44 17.82 -7.14 15.06
CA ALA A 44 18.74 -8.12 15.63
C ALA A 44 18.01 -9.46 15.87
N GLU A 45 16.80 -9.39 16.44
CA GLU A 45 15.96 -10.58 16.61
C GLU A 45 15.52 -11.19 15.28
N ALA A 46 15.09 -10.37 14.31
CA ALA A 46 14.70 -10.86 12.99
C ALA A 46 15.86 -11.63 12.33
N THR A 47 17.08 -11.10 12.44
CA THR A 47 18.29 -11.74 11.93
C THR A 47 18.55 -13.07 12.64
N ARG A 48 18.42 -13.13 13.97
CA ARG A 48 18.57 -14.36 14.76
C ARG A 48 17.57 -15.45 14.35
N ARG A 49 16.35 -15.05 13.94
CA ARG A 49 15.31 -15.95 13.43
C ARG A 49 15.46 -16.32 11.95
N GLY A 50 16.48 -15.80 11.24
CA GLY A 50 16.63 -15.98 9.80
C GLY A 50 15.54 -15.27 8.98
N GLN A 51 14.93 -14.21 9.54
CA GLN A 51 13.84 -13.45 8.94
C GLN A 51 14.35 -12.12 8.33
N PRO A 52 13.68 -11.57 7.30
CA PRO A 52 14.11 -10.33 6.68
C PRO A 52 13.98 -9.14 7.64
N ARG A 53 14.97 -8.25 7.63
CA ARG A 53 14.97 -7.00 8.41
C ARG A 53 13.83 -6.07 7.97
N ALA A 54 13.22 -5.38 8.91
CA ALA A 54 12.28 -4.30 8.65
C ALA A 54 13.03 -3.00 8.34
N SER A 55 12.64 -2.33 7.26
CA SER A 55 13.20 -1.02 6.91
C SER A 55 12.76 0.04 7.92
N ARG A 56 13.53 1.12 8.08
CA ARG A 56 13.14 2.26 8.94
C ARG A 56 11.80 2.88 8.52
N GLN A 57 11.52 2.91 7.21
CA GLN A 57 10.25 3.42 6.70
C GLN A 57 9.08 2.53 7.12
N LEU A 58 9.22 1.20 6.97
CA LEU A 58 8.21 0.26 7.45
C LEU A 58 8.03 0.37 8.96
N TRP A 59 9.12 0.48 9.72
CA TRP A 59 9.08 0.63 11.17
C TRP A 59 8.25 1.85 11.61
N HIS A 60 8.48 3.01 11.00
CA HIS A 60 7.73 4.22 11.31
C HIS A 60 6.25 4.14 10.92
N LEU A 61 5.89 3.34 9.91
CA LEU A 61 4.49 3.05 9.57
C LEU A 61 3.86 2.00 10.49
N GLY A 62 4.68 1.18 11.14
CA GLY A 62 4.28 0.02 11.92
C GLY A 62 3.17 0.25 12.91
N ARG A 63 3.24 1.36 13.68
CA ARG A 63 2.16 1.72 14.61
C ARG A 63 0.80 1.84 13.92
N LYS A 64 0.75 2.54 12.78
CA LYS A 64 -0.48 2.70 12.00
C LYS A 64 -0.92 1.40 11.34
N ILE A 65 0.03 0.57 10.90
CA ILE A 65 -0.28 -0.75 10.37
C ILE A 65 -0.91 -1.63 11.48
N MET A 66 -0.39 -1.60 12.72
CA MET A 66 -0.94 -2.34 13.85
C MET A 66 -2.33 -1.84 14.26
N GLU A 67 -2.58 -0.51 14.20
CA GLU A 67 -3.92 0.07 14.41
C GLU A 67 -4.93 -0.46 13.37
N VAL A 68 -4.56 -0.44 12.09
CA VAL A 68 -5.41 -0.98 11.00
C VAL A 68 -5.59 -2.50 11.14
N ASP A 69 -4.53 -3.22 11.47
CA ASP A 69 -4.58 -4.66 11.70
C ASP A 69 -5.58 -5.00 12.82
N ALA A 70 -5.49 -4.33 13.97
CA ALA A 70 -6.44 -4.51 15.07
C ALA A 70 -7.88 -4.12 14.67
N PHE A 71 -8.05 -3.09 13.83
CA PHE A 71 -9.37 -2.70 13.34
C PHE A 71 -9.98 -3.77 12.42
N VAL A 72 -9.24 -4.27 11.43
CA VAL A 72 -9.69 -5.35 10.54
C VAL A 72 -9.97 -6.62 11.36
N ARG A 73 -9.04 -6.97 12.26
CA ARG A 73 -9.25 -7.63 13.58
C ARG A 73 -10.71 -7.77 14.03
N ALA A 74 -11.20 -6.66 14.54
CA ALA A 74 -12.46 -6.56 15.26
C ALA A 74 -13.69 -6.45 14.34
N HIS A 75 -13.51 -6.14 13.05
CA HIS A 75 -14.61 -5.84 12.12
C HIS A 75 -14.64 -6.80 10.93
N ARG A 76 -14.70 -8.11 11.21
CA ARG A 76 -14.70 -9.19 10.21
C ARG A 76 -15.95 -9.20 9.31
N ASP A 77 -17.01 -8.55 9.73
CA ASP A 77 -18.26 -8.34 9.01
C ASP A 77 -18.15 -7.28 7.91
N ARG A 78 -17.09 -6.46 7.93
CA ARG A 78 -16.90 -5.39 6.95
C ARG A 78 -16.04 -5.85 5.77
N ASP A 79 -16.39 -5.37 4.59
CA ASP A 79 -15.55 -5.54 3.41
C ASP A 79 -14.39 -4.54 3.44
N ILE A 80 -13.25 -4.97 4.00
CA ILE A 80 -12.01 -4.17 4.08
C ILE A 80 -10.94 -4.88 3.27
N ARG A 81 -10.41 -4.16 2.28
CA ARG A 81 -9.40 -4.67 1.34
C ARG A 81 -8.19 -3.75 1.31
N GLU A 82 -7.00 -4.32 1.27
CA GLU A 82 -5.77 -3.56 1.04
C GLU A 82 -5.67 -3.17 -0.44
N ALA A 83 -5.30 -1.92 -0.74
CA ALA A 83 -5.13 -1.42 -2.10
C ALA A 83 -3.81 -0.67 -2.26
N HIS A 84 -3.24 -0.66 -3.47
CA HIS A 84 -1.95 -0.02 -3.73
C HIS A 84 -2.00 0.95 -4.95
N PRO A 85 -1.86 2.27 -4.74
CA PRO A 85 -2.10 3.27 -5.80
C PRO A 85 -1.18 3.12 -7.01
N GLU A 86 0.08 2.75 -6.83
CA GLU A 86 1.00 2.55 -7.96
C GLU A 86 0.62 1.34 -8.83
N LEU A 87 -0.06 0.32 -8.28
CA LEU A 87 -0.59 -0.77 -9.09
C LEU A 87 -1.84 -0.33 -9.86
N VAL A 88 -2.67 0.55 -9.28
CA VAL A 88 -3.81 1.15 -9.99
C VAL A 88 -3.29 1.95 -11.19
N PHE A 89 -2.30 2.81 -10.97
CA PHE A 89 -1.70 3.59 -12.06
C PHE A 89 -1.03 2.70 -13.11
N LEU A 90 -0.36 1.62 -12.70
CA LEU A 90 0.16 0.64 -13.64
C LEU A 90 -0.95 0.00 -14.47
N ARG A 91 -2.09 -0.37 -13.87
CA ARG A 91 -3.26 -0.91 -14.58
C ARG A 91 -3.83 0.10 -15.57
N LEU A 92 -3.98 1.35 -15.18
CA LEU A 92 -4.54 2.41 -16.03
C LEU A 92 -3.62 2.78 -17.19
N ASN A 93 -2.30 2.83 -16.95
CA ASN A 93 -1.32 3.28 -17.94
C ASN A 93 -0.74 2.14 -18.79
N GLY A 94 -0.86 0.88 -18.35
CA GLY A 94 -0.24 -0.30 -18.96
C GLY A 94 1.28 -0.41 -18.74
N THR A 95 1.95 0.66 -18.31
CA THR A 95 3.39 0.70 -18.05
C THR A 95 3.70 1.55 -16.82
N SER A 96 4.89 1.36 -16.25
CA SER A 96 5.34 2.12 -15.07
C SER A 96 5.44 3.62 -15.35
N LEU A 97 4.87 4.43 -14.45
CA LEU A 97 4.97 5.88 -14.52
C LEU A 97 6.27 6.41 -13.89
N PRO A 98 6.77 7.58 -14.37
CA PRO A 98 7.81 8.34 -13.68
C PRO A 98 7.43 8.61 -12.22
N SER A 99 8.44 8.96 -11.41
CA SER A 99 8.23 9.30 -9.99
C SER A 99 7.16 10.37 -9.83
N LYS A 100 6.22 10.17 -8.91
CA LYS A 100 5.18 11.15 -8.56
C LYS A 100 5.73 12.48 -8.01
N LYS A 101 7.03 12.51 -7.67
CA LYS A 101 7.76 13.73 -7.26
C LYS A 101 8.23 14.59 -8.44
N THR A 102 8.21 14.07 -9.67
CA THR A 102 8.51 14.88 -10.86
C THR A 102 7.23 15.49 -11.39
N GLU A 103 7.37 16.66 -12.04
CA GLU A 103 6.25 17.33 -12.68
C GLU A 103 5.58 16.44 -13.73
N GLN A 104 6.37 15.75 -14.56
CA GLN A 104 5.87 14.79 -15.53
C GLN A 104 5.07 13.65 -14.88
N GLY A 105 5.60 13.05 -13.80
CA GLY A 105 4.94 11.94 -13.11
C GLY A 105 3.64 12.34 -12.42
N ALA A 106 3.56 13.58 -11.91
CA ALA A 106 2.34 14.14 -11.34
C ALA A 106 1.29 14.45 -12.43
N ARG A 107 1.71 15.07 -13.54
CA ARG A 107 0.83 15.38 -14.69
C ARG A 107 0.21 14.11 -15.28
N LEU A 108 1.00 13.08 -15.56
CA LEU A 108 0.51 11.81 -16.11
C LEU A 108 -0.52 11.14 -15.19
N ARG A 109 -0.28 11.11 -13.88
CA ARG A 109 -1.24 10.56 -12.90
C ARG A 109 -2.56 11.34 -12.90
N ARG A 110 -2.47 12.68 -12.92
CA ARG A 110 -3.64 13.55 -13.02
C ARG A 110 -4.43 13.26 -14.29
N ASP A 111 -3.78 13.19 -15.45
CA ASP A 111 -4.45 12.95 -16.73
C ASP A 111 -5.17 11.60 -16.78
N LEU A 112 -4.56 10.54 -16.23
CA LEU A 112 -5.18 9.22 -16.09
C LEU A 112 -6.43 9.28 -15.20
N LEU A 113 -6.38 10.04 -14.09
CA LEU A 113 -7.52 10.17 -13.18
C LEU A 113 -8.65 11.01 -13.80
N VAL A 114 -8.33 12.05 -14.56
CA VAL A 114 -9.34 12.79 -15.34
C VAL A 114 -10.02 11.86 -16.34
N ALA A 115 -9.24 11.06 -17.07
CA ALA A 115 -9.78 10.06 -17.99
C ALA A 115 -10.64 8.99 -17.29
N ALA A 116 -10.37 8.70 -16.01
CA ALA A 116 -11.13 7.79 -15.18
C ALA A 116 -12.38 8.41 -14.51
N GLY A 117 -12.66 9.69 -14.77
CA GLY A 117 -13.87 10.39 -14.34
C GLY A 117 -13.72 11.39 -13.19
N PHE A 118 -12.50 11.68 -12.71
CA PHE A 118 -12.28 12.69 -11.68
C PHE A 118 -12.19 14.11 -12.27
N SER A 119 -13.34 14.71 -12.57
CA SER A 119 -13.42 16.06 -13.18
C SER A 119 -12.86 17.18 -12.29
N ASP A 120 -12.99 17.06 -10.97
CA ASP A 120 -12.64 18.12 -10.01
C ASP A 120 -11.21 18.02 -9.48
N ILE A 121 -10.38 17.13 -10.05
CA ILE A 121 -9.06 16.83 -9.51
C ILE A 121 -8.14 18.06 -9.46
N ASP A 122 -8.25 18.99 -10.41
CA ASP A 122 -7.47 20.22 -10.41
C ASP A 122 -7.85 21.12 -9.23
N ASP A 123 -9.13 21.22 -8.92
CA ASP A 123 -9.61 21.97 -7.77
C ASP A 123 -9.09 21.35 -6.48
N TRP A 124 -9.12 20.02 -6.37
CA TRP A 124 -8.59 19.31 -5.21
C TRP A 124 -7.08 19.50 -5.06
N LEU A 125 -6.33 19.47 -6.16
CA LEU A 125 -4.88 19.66 -6.17
C LEU A 125 -4.44 21.10 -5.93
N THR A 126 -5.28 22.10 -6.22
CA THR A 126 -4.87 23.52 -6.15
C THR A 126 -5.52 24.27 -5.00
N ARG A 127 -6.81 24.04 -4.73
CA ARG A 127 -7.62 24.83 -3.78
C ARG A 127 -8.12 23.99 -2.62
N ALA A 128 -8.92 22.93 -2.87
CA ALA A 128 -9.66 22.24 -1.82
C ALA A 128 -8.77 21.56 -0.77
N ARG A 129 -7.58 21.07 -1.15
CA ARG A 129 -6.65 20.48 -0.17
C ARG A 129 -5.94 21.50 0.74
N ARG A 130 -5.93 22.80 0.41
CA ARG A 130 -5.17 23.79 1.19
C ARG A 130 -5.73 23.87 2.62
N GLY A 131 -4.84 23.85 3.61
CA GLY A 131 -5.22 23.87 5.04
C GLY A 131 -5.60 22.51 5.63
N THR A 132 -5.73 21.44 4.83
CA THR A 132 -6.06 20.09 5.33
C THR A 132 -4.85 19.30 5.82
N GLY A 133 -3.63 19.73 5.45
CA GLY A 133 -2.40 18.97 5.64
C GLY A 133 -2.11 17.94 4.52
N ALA A 134 -3.06 17.68 3.62
CA ALA A 134 -2.86 16.76 2.50
C ALA A 134 -1.90 17.33 1.44
N LYS A 135 -0.96 16.49 1.01
CA LYS A 135 -0.06 16.81 -0.09
C LYS A 135 -0.71 16.50 -1.44
N PRO A 136 -0.22 17.07 -2.55
CA PRO A 136 -0.73 16.76 -3.88
C PRO A 136 -0.71 15.26 -4.19
N ASP A 137 0.35 14.55 -3.79
CA ASP A 137 0.49 13.11 -4.03
C ASP A 137 -0.47 12.28 -3.18
N ASP A 138 -0.82 12.74 -1.97
CA ASP A 138 -1.85 12.07 -1.16
C ASP A 138 -3.23 12.13 -1.85
N VAL A 139 -3.56 13.26 -2.52
CA VAL A 139 -4.82 13.41 -3.29
C VAL A 139 -4.84 12.46 -4.48
N LEU A 140 -3.75 12.37 -5.24
CA LEU A 140 -3.62 11.46 -6.38
C LEU A 140 -3.75 9.99 -5.94
N ASP A 141 -3.06 9.62 -4.86
CA ASP A 141 -3.09 8.26 -4.32
C ASP A 141 -4.49 7.91 -3.80
N ALA A 142 -5.18 8.84 -3.13
CA ALA A 142 -6.56 8.67 -2.66
C ALA A 142 -7.54 8.42 -3.83
N CYS A 143 -7.42 9.17 -4.93
CA CYS A 143 -8.25 8.95 -6.12
C CYS A 143 -7.97 7.58 -6.75
N ALA A 144 -6.71 7.17 -6.81
CA ALA A 144 -6.33 5.86 -7.33
C ALA A 144 -6.93 4.72 -6.50
N VAL A 145 -6.82 4.75 -5.16
CA VAL A 145 -7.43 3.71 -4.32
C VAL A 145 -8.96 3.75 -4.35
N ALA A 146 -9.59 4.90 -4.60
CA ALA A 146 -11.02 4.99 -4.83
C ALA A 146 -11.45 4.25 -6.11
N LEU A 147 -10.65 4.27 -7.18
CA LEU A 147 -10.90 3.44 -8.38
C LEU A 147 -10.77 1.95 -8.07
N ALA A 148 -9.77 1.55 -7.29
CA ALA A 148 -9.62 0.15 -6.88
C ALA A 148 -10.84 -0.33 -6.08
N ALA A 149 -11.35 0.50 -5.17
CA ALA A 149 -12.57 0.20 -4.41
C ALA A 149 -13.82 0.15 -5.29
N ARG A 150 -13.98 1.09 -6.24
CA ARG A 150 -15.14 1.14 -7.15
C ARG A 150 -15.18 -0.04 -8.11
N ASP A 151 -14.06 -0.33 -8.76
CA ASP A 151 -14.01 -1.27 -9.88
C ASP A 151 -13.73 -2.70 -9.42
N CYS A 152 -12.97 -2.88 -8.32
CA CYS A 152 -12.46 -4.18 -7.87
C CYS A 152 -11.87 -5.02 -9.03
N ALA A 153 -11.18 -4.36 -9.95
CA ALA A 153 -10.85 -4.92 -11.27
C ALA A 153 -9.63 -5.84 -11.27
N GLY A 154 -8.73 -5.72 -10.28
CA GLY A 154 -7.54 -6.53 -10.16
C GLY A 154 -7.14 -6.75 -8.72
N CYS A 155 -6.54 -7.91 -8.46
CA CYS A 155 -5.91 -8.21 -7.18
C CYS A 155 -4.67 -9.08 -7.37
N ALA A 156 -3.79 -9.09 -6.36
CA ALA A 156 -2.64 -9.96 -6.29
C ALA A 156 -2.52 -10.57 -4.88
N PRO A 157 -2.45 -11.90 -4.73
CA PRO A 157 -2.67 -12.92 -5.76
C PRO A 157 -4.12 -12.93 -6.29
N GLU A 158 -4.32 -13.40 -7.52
CA GLU A 158 -5.65 -13.62 -8.09
C GLU A 158 -6.33 -14.85 -7.45
N GLY A 159 -7.66 -14.86 -7.40
CA GLY A 159 -8.45 -15.97 -6.85
C GLY A 159 -8.70 -15.88 -5.34
N GLU A 160 -8.83 -17.04 -4.68
CA GLU A 160 -9.06 -17.10 -3.22
C GLU A 160 -7.80 -16.63 -2.46
N PRO A 161 -7.90 -15.64 -1.56
CA PRO A 161 -6.76 -15.18 -0.80
C PRO A 161 -6.23 -16.25 0.15
N LEU A 162 -4.90 -16.37 0.20
CA LEU A 162 -4.25 -16.90 1.39
C LEU A 162 -4.59 -15.99 2.57
N ARG A 163 -4.84 -16.59 3.73
CA ARG A 163 -5.16 -15.88 4.96
C ARG A 163 -4.03 -16.01 5.95
N ASP A 164 -3.85 -14.99 6.79
CA ASP A 164 -2.89 -15.07 7.89
C ASP A 164 -3.42 -15.90 9.07
N ASP A 165 -2.63 -16.00 10.13
CA ASP A 165 -2.96 -16.76 11.35
C ASP A 165 -4.20 -16.23 12.09
N TYR A 166 -4.68 -15.04 11.73
CA TYR A 166 -5.91 -14.45 12.24
C TYR A 166 -7.05 -14.53 11.20
N HIS A 167 -6.89 -15.28 10.11
CA HIS A 167 -7.84 -15.41 9.01
C HIS A 167 -8.10 -14.12 8.19
N VAL A 168 -7.20 -13.13 8.29
CA VAL A 168 -7.26 -11.91 7.47
C VAL A 168 -6.74 -12.23 6.06
N PRO A 169 -7.50 -11.93 4.99
CA PRO A 169 -7.06 -12.19 3.62
C PRO A 169 -5.84 -11.34 3.25
N MET A 170 -4.86 -11.96 2.61
CA MET A 170 -3.62 -11.30 2.18
C MET A 170 -3.62 -11.10 0.66
N GLN A 171 -4.31 -10.05 0.24
CA GLN A 171 -4.43 -9.62 -1.16
C GLN A 171 -4.29 -8.11 -1.26
N ILE A 172 -3.67 -7.65 -2.36
CA ILE A 172 -3.57 -6.23 -2.71
C ILE A 172 -4.44 -5.99 -3.94
N TRP A 173 -5.38 -5.05 -3.85
CA TRP A 173 -6.32 -4.66 -4.90
C TRP A 173 -5.84 -3.43 -5.68
N PHE A 174 -6.18 -3.35 -6.96
CA PHE A 174 -5.79 -2.25 -7.85
C PHE A 174 -6.68 -2.10 -9.10
#